data_AF-A0A355BRL0-F1
#
_entry.id   AF-A0A355BRL0-F1
#
_cell.length_a   1.000
_cell.length_b   1.000
_cell.length_c   1.000
_cell.angle_alpha   90.00
_cell.angle_beta   90.00
_cell.angle_gamma   90.00
#
_symmetry.space_group_name_H-M   'P 1'
#
loop_
_entity.id
_entity.type
_entity.pdbx_description
1 polymer ?
#
loop_
_entity_poly.entity_id
_entity_poly.type
_entity_poly.pdbx_seq_one_letter_code
_entity_poly.pdbx_strand_id
1 'polypeptide(L)' 'ELAAVLANHDDVDGVWYTGSQAGCKAIEHAAAENMKRTWVNYGKFRDWTDPQQGQGEVFLRHATQIKNIWIPYGE' A
#
# COMPACT_ATOMS: atom_id res chain seq x y z
N GLU A 1 10.76 14.72 -2.04
CA GLU A 1 10.08 15.38 -0.89
C GLU A 1 8.67 14.85 -0.66
N LEU A 2 7.76 14.90 -1.64
CA LEU A 2 6.36 14.48 -1.46
C LEU A 2 6.17 13.07 -0.87
N ALA A 3 6.99 12.10 -1.30
CA ALA A 3 6.87 10.71 -0.86
C ALA A 3 7.02 10.56 0.66
N ALA A 4 7.97 11.28 1.28
CA ALA A 4 8.14 11.26 2.74
C ALA A 4 7.01 11.99 3.46
N VAL A 5 6.52 13.10 2.90
CA VAL A 5 5.38 13.85 3.46
C VAL A 5 4.12 12.99 3.51
N LEU A 6 3.81 12.27 2.42
CA LEU A 6 2.66 11.35 2.40
C LEU A 6 2.83 10.18 3.37
N ALA A 7 4.05 9.65 3.51
CA ALA A 7 4.33 8.55 4.44
C ALA A 7 4.17 8.95 5.91
N ASN A 8 4.45 10.21 6.27
CA ASN A 8 4.26 10.74 7.62
C ASN A 8 2.86 11.33 7.87
N HIS A 9 1.98 11.38 6.87
CA HIS A 9 0.70 12.07 7.02
C HIS A 9 -0.29 11.21 7.81
N ASP A 10 -0.82 11.73 8.92
CA ASP A 10 -1.66 10.93 9.81
C ASP A 10 -3.01 10.54 9.21
N ASP A 11 -3.61 11.42 8.41
CA ASP A 11 -4.91 11.21 7.77
C ASP A 11 -4.83 10.42 6.44
N VAL A 12 -3.71 9.75 6.18
CA VAL A 12 -3.53 8.88 5.01
C VAL A 12 -3.45 7.43 5.44
N ASP A 13 -4.44 6.61 5.08
CA ASP A 13 -4.53 5.20 5.52
C ASP A 13 -3.52 4.25 4.85
N GLY A 14 -2.97 4.64 3.70
CA GLY A 14 -1.97 3.84 3.01
C GLY A 14 -1.21 4.58 1.92
N VAL A 15 0.03 4.16 1.69
CA VAL A 15 0.94 4.77 0.70
C VAL A 15 1.50 3.70 -0.22
N TRP A 16 1.40 3.95 -1.52
CA TRP A 16 2.00 3.10 -2.55
C TRP A 16 3.21 3.81 -3.14
N TYR A 17 4.36 3.14 -3.14
CA TYR A 17 5.61 3.70 -3.63
C TYR A 17 6.31 2.73 -4.58
N THR A 18 6.51 3.17 -5.81
CA THR A 18 7.35 2.47 -6.80
C THR A 18 8.61 3.32 -7.04
N GLY A 19 9.78 2.75 -6.76
CA GLY A 19 11.03 3.49 -6.86
C GLY A 19 12.20 2.67 -6.36
N SER A 20 13.22 3.35 -5.83
CA SER A 20 14.46 2.70 -5.39
C SER A 20 14.28 1.92 -4.09
N GLN A 21 15.14 0.93 -3.83
CA GLN A 21 15.14 0.18 -2.58
C GLN A 21 15.33 1.10 -1.35
N ALA A 22 16.20 2.11 -1.47
CA ALA A 22 16.40 3.11 -0.43
C ALA A 22 15.13 3.94 -0.16
N GLY A 23 14.42 4.33 -1.22
CA GLY A 23 13.13 5.01 -1.11
C GLY A 23 12.08 4.14 -0.44
N CYS A 24 11.99 2.86 -0.80
CA CYS A 24 11.08 1.90 -0.18
C CYS A 24 11.32 1.81 1.34
N LYS A 25 12.58 1.66 1.75
CA LYS A 25 12.96 1.62 3.16
C LYS A 25 12.58 2.91 3.90
N ALA A 26 12.78 4.07 3.27
CA ALA A 26 12.41 5.36 3.87
C ALA A 26 10.90 5.48 4.08
N ILE A 27 10.10 5.04 3.10
CA ILE A 27 8.63 5.04 3.19
C ILE A 27 8.14 4.10 4.29
N GLU A 28 8.65 2.88 4.35
CA GLU A 28 8.26 1.92 5.38
C GLU A 28 8.64 2.39 6.78
N HIS A 29 9.81 3.05 6.93
CA HIS A 29 10.24 3.61 8.21
C HIS A 29 9.35 4.77 8.67
N ALA A 30 9.03 5.71 7.76
CA ALA A 30 8.13 6.82 8.03
C ALA A 30 6.71 6.36 8.39
N ALA A 31 6.15 5.44 7.61
CA ALA A 31 4.81 4.90 7.81
C ALA A 31 4.64 4.09 9.11
N ALA A 32 5.74 3.66 9.73
CA ALA A 32 5.70 2.90 10.98
C ALA A 32 5.18 3.71 12.18
N GLU A 33 5.20 5.06 12.10
CA GLU A 33 4.72 5.91 13.19
C GLU A 33 3.25 5.67 13.53
N ASN A 34 2.38 5.55 12.52
CA ASN A 34 0.97 5.25 12.70
C ASN A 34 0.52 3.93 12.05
N MET A 35 1.49 3.10 11.66
CA MET A 35 1.26 1.75 11.12
C MET A 35 0.35 1.73 9.88
N LYS A 36 0.35 2.81 9.07
CA LYS A 36 -0.38 2.85 7.80
C LYS A 36 0.14 1.79 6.84
N ARG A 37 -0.74 1.29 5.97
CA ARG A 37 -0.36 0.22 5.04
C ARG A 37 0.57 0.77 3.95
N THR A 38 1.71 0.13 3.75
CA THR A 38 2.60 0.43 2.62
C THR A 38 2.52 -0.65 1.55
N TRP A 39 2.61 -0.25 0.28
CA TRP A 39 2.87 -1.16 -0.83
C TRP A 39 4.06 -0.64 -1.63
N VAL A 40 5.18 -1.36 -1.57
CA VAL A 40 6.45 -0.94 -2.17
C VAL A 40 7.04 -2.04 -3.06
N ASN A 41 7.80 -1.64 -4.10
CA ASN A 41 8.39 -2.57 -5.07
C ASN A 41 9.84 -3.00 -4.73
N TYR A 42 10.45 -2.43 -3.68
CA TYR A 42 11.84 -2.67 -3.28
C TYR A 42 12.88 -2.46 -4.40
N GLY A 43 12.68 -1.51 -5.31
CA GLY A 43 13.60 -1.32 -6.43
C GLY A 43 13.37 -2.25 -7.61
N LYS A 44 12.41 -3.18 -7.55
CA LYS A 44 12.14 -4.12 -8.63
C LYS A 44 11.35 -3.45 -9.75
N PHE A 45 11.68 -3.79 -10.99
CA PHE A 45 10.94 -3.33 -12.15
C PHE A 45 9.47 -3.79 -12.10
N ARG A 46 8.56 -2.90 -12.49
CA ARG A 46 7.14 -3.19 -12.73
C ARG A 46 6.77 -2.51 -14.04
N ASP A 47 6.23 -3.29 -14.97
CA ASP A 47 5.69 -2.75 -16.21
C ASP A 47 4.28 -2.20 -15.96
N TRP A 48 4.09 -0.91 -16.13
CA TRP A 48 2.78 -0.26 -15.96
C TRP A 48 1.90 -0.35 -17.20
N THR A 49 2.48 -0.72 -18.35
CA THR A 49 1.78 -0.87 -19.62
C THR A 49 1.27 -2.30 -19.82
N ASP A 50 1.87 -3.28 -19.13
CA ASP A 50 1.37 -4.65 -19.06
C ASP A 50 0.09 -4.73 -18.21
N PRO A 51 -1.07 -5.12 -18.76
CA PRO A 51 -2.32 -5.25 -18.01
C PRO A 51 -2.27 -6.21 -16.82
N GLN A 52 -1.35 -7.18 -16.81
CA GLN A 52 -1.18 -8.09 -15.67
C GLN A 52 -0.45 -7.45 -14.49
N GLN A 53 0.34 -6.40 -14.75
CA GLN A 53 1.17 -5.72 -13.76
C GLN A 53 0.68 -4.30 -13.45
N GLY A 54 0.03 -3.61 -14.38
CA GLY A 54 -0.44 -2.23 -14.21
C GLY A 54 -1.83 -2.10 -13.59
N GLN A 55 -2.59 -3.20 -13.49
CA GLN A 55 -3.97 -3.19 -12.99
C GLN A 55 -4.39 -4.54 -12.39
N GLY A 56 -5.68 -4.68 -12.03
CA GLY A 56 -6.31 -5.94 -11.67
C GLY A 56 -6.42 -6.22 -10.17
N GLU A 57 -6.56 -7.50 -9.81
CA GLU A 57 -6.91 -7.95 -8.45
C GLU A 57 -5.89 -7.52 -7.39
N VAL A 58 -4.59 -7.46 -7.73
CA VAL A 58 -3.55 -7.03 -6.77
C VAL A 58 -3.79 -5.60 -6.28
N PHE A 59 -4.25 -4.70 -7.16
CA PHE A 59 -4.59 -3.33 -6.78
C PHE A 59 -5.79 -3.30 -5.86
N LEU A 60 -6.85 -4.07 -6.18
CA LEU A 60 -8.03 -4.19 -5.34
C LEU A 60 -7.67 -4.73 -3.95
N ARG A 61 -6.76 -5.70 -3.87
CA ARG A 61 -6.27 -6.26 -2.61
C ARG A 61 -5.56 -5.24 -1.74
N HIS A 62 -4.76 -4.35 -2.34
CA HIS A 62 -4.08 -3.27 -1.62
C HIS A 62 -5.00 -2.10 -1.28
N ALA A 63 -6.03 -1.85 -2.10
CA ALA A 63 -6.99 -0.75 -1.94
C ALA A 63 -8.15 -1.06 -0.97
N THR A 64 -8.31 -2.32 -0.56
CA THR A 64 -9.43 -2.76 0.29
C THR A 64 -8.98 -3.38 1.60
N GLN A 65 -9.90 -3.33 2.58
CA GLN A 65 -9.77 -3.98 3.87
C GLN A 65 -10.93 -4.95 4.06
N ILE A 66 -10.65 -6.08 4.71
CA ILE A 66 -11.68 -7.03 5.05
C ILE A 66 -12.27 -6.60 6.39
N LYS A 67 -13.55 -6.24 6.38
CA LYS A 67 -14.35 -6.04 7.58
C LYS A 67 -15.23 -7.27 7.78
N ASN A 68 -14.78 -8.19 8.63
CA ASN A 68 -15.58 -9.36 8.98
C ASN A 68 -16.67 -8.97 9.98
N ILE A 69 -17.93 -9.23 9.63
CA ILE A 69 -19.09 -8.96 10.48
C ILE A 69 -19.79 -10.29 10.73
N TRP A 70 -19.87 -10.69 11.99
CA TRP A 70 -20.54 -11.91 12.41
C TRP A 70 -21.97 -11.56 12.78
N ILE A 71 -22.93 -12.14 12.06
CA ILE A 71 -24.36 -12.01 12.34
C ILE A 71 -24.88 -13.34 12.90
N PRO A 72 -25.77 -13.31 13.90
CA PRO A 72 -26.48 -14.52 14.32
C PRO A 72 -27.19 -15.13 13.12
N TYR A 73 -27.01 -16.44 12.92
CA TYR A 73 -27.72 -17.22 11.91
C TYR A 73 -28.37 -18.40 12.62
N GLY A 74 -29.69 -18.50 12.57
CA GLY A 74 -30.45 -19.61 13.14
C GLY A 74 -30.64 -20.71 12.10
N GLU A 75 -30.70 -21.97 12.55
CA GLU A 75 -31.33 -23.05 11.77
C GLU A 75 -32.85 -22.81 11.66
#